data_AF-A0A3E0WS20-F1
#
_entry.id   AF-A0A3E0WS20-F1
#
_cell.length_a   1.000
_cell.length_b   1.000
_cell.length_c   1.000
_cell.angle_alpha   90.00
_cell.angle_beta   90.00
_cell.angle_gamma   90.00
#
_symmetry.space_group_name_H-M   'P 1'
#
loop_
_entity.id
_entity.type
_entity.pdbx_description
1 polymer ?
#
loop_
_entity_poly.entity_id
_entity_poly.type
_entity_poly.pdbx_seq_one_letter_code
_entity_poly.pdbx_strand_id
1 'polypeptide(L)'
;MNKNLIFLIAFALIIITISELIGFQAIPLGSFTIGLLPLVFAIILTMFLGLKLFRKGIMKKIYSEKNIHFASTYLILIMLPLMARYGADVAPQIRDILQVGWIFIIQELGNLGTVFIGLPVALLLGLRREAIGATLGIGREGELAYISEKYTLESKEGRGVLSIYIIGTLFGAIFFSVFAPILLDLGIRIEALAMASGVGSGSMMSAASATLVARIPEMESTILAYASASQLLTSFLGTFTMVFLAAPIQAFMYKKLVRGDKK
;
A
#
# COMPACT_ATOMS: atom_id res chain seq x y z
N MET A 1 1.53 17.33 29.25
CA MET A 1 2.40 16.86 28.15
C MET A 1 2.86 15.44 28.44
N ASN A 2 2.56 14.47 27.58
CA ASN A 2 2.96 13.07 27.80
C ASN A 2 4.49 12.97 27.80
N LYS A 3 5.13 12.80 28.96
CA LYS A 3 6.59 12.70 29.08
C LYS A 3 7.17 11.55 28.23
N ASN A 4 6.35 10.55 27.86
CA ASN A 4 6.77 9.45 26.99
C ASN A 4 6.82 9.82 25.51
N LEU A 5 6.15 10.91 25.10
CA LEU A 5 6.09 11.33 23.70
C LEU A 5 7.46 11.81 23.20
N ILE A 6 8.25 12.47 24.07
CA ILE A 6 9.60 12.93 23.70
C ILE A 6 10.52 11.74 23.37
N PHE A 7 10.36 10.62 24.08
CA PHE A 7 11.10 9.39 23.79
C PHE A 7 10.65 8.78 22.46
N LEU A 8 9.35 8.83 22.13
CA LEU A 8 8.85 8.37 20.83
C LEU A 8 9.41 9.23 19.68
N ILE A 9 9.38 10.55 19.81
CA ILE A 9 9.87 11.48 18.78
C ILE A 9 11.37 11.28 18.58
N ALA A 10 12.16 11.26 19.65
CA ALA A 10 13.60 11.01 19.57
C ALA A 10 13.90 9.63 18.93
N PHE A 11 13.15 8.60 19.31
CA PHE A 11 13.26 7.28 18.72
C PHE A 11 12.93 7.28 17.22
N ALA A 12 11.83 7.91 16.82
CA ALA A 12 11.43 8.01 15.41
C ALA A 12 12.51 8.73 14.59
N LEU A 13 13.06 9.84 15.08
CA LEU A 13 14.15 10.56 14.42
C LEU A 13 15.39 9.67 14.26
N ILE A 14 15.80 8.94 15.30
CA ILE A 14 16.95 8.02 15.22
C ILE A 14 16.71 6.94 14.16
N ILE A 15 15.54 6.31 14.16
CA ILE A 15 15.20 5.27 13.19
C ILE A 15 15.20 5.83 11.77
N ILE A 16 14.60 7.00 11.56
CA ILE A 16 14.57 7.68 10.26
C ILE A 16 16.00 7.99 9.82
N THR A 17 16.84 8.59 10.68
CA THR A 17 18.24 8.87 10.36
C THR A 17 19.01 7.60 9.99
N ILE A 18 18.89 6.51 10.75
CA ILE A 18 19.54 5.24 10.42
C ILE A 18 19.05 4.72 9.05
N SER A 19 17.75 4.78 8.80
CA SER A 19 17.15 4.27 7.57
C SER A 19 17.55 5.10 6.34
N GLU A 20 17.62 6.42 6.48
CA GLU A 20 18.10 7.34 5.44
C GLU A 20 19.61 7.20 5.20
N LEU A 21 20.40 6.92 6.24
CA LEU A 21 21.83 6.63 6.10
C LEU A 21 22.08 5.33 5.34
N ILE A 22 21.21 4.32 5.51
CA ILE A 22 21.23 3.13 4.66
C ILE A 22 20.84 3.49 3.22
N GLY A 23 19.87 4.39 3.05
CA GLY A 23 19.45 4.90 1.75
C GLY A 23 18.69 3.86 0.92
N PHE A 24 18.49 4.17 -0.37
CA PHE A 24 17.91 3.23 -1.32
C PHE A 24 18.90 2.09 -1.61
N GLN A 25 18.44 0.85 -1.46
CA GLN A 25 19.24 -0.33 -1.74
C GLN A 25 18.62 -1.11 -2.90
N ALA A 26 19.39 -1.34 -3.94
CA ALA A 26 19.00 -2.18 -5.07
C ALA A 26 19.65 -3.55 -4.92
N ILE A 27 18.85 -4.58 -4.61
CA ILE A 27 19.33 -5.94 -4.45
C ILE A 27 19.10 -6.71 -5.75
N PRO A 28 20.15 -7.14 -6.47
CA PRO A 28 20.00 -8.00 -7.62
C PRO A 28 19.55 -9.41 -7.18
N LEU A 29 18.51 -9.92 -7.83
CA LEU A 29 17.90 -11.23 -7.61
C LEU A 29 17.74 -11.90 -8.99
N GLY A 30 18.80 -12.58 -9.42
CA GLY A 30 18.88 -13.16 -10.77
C GLY A 30 18.85 -12.08 -11.85
N SER A 31 17.85 -12.14 -12.74
CA SER A 31 17.62 -11.15 -13.79
C SER A 31 16.86 -9.91 -13.33
N PHE A 32 16.46 -9.84 -12.06
CA PHE A 32 15.62 -8.78 -11.52
C PHE A 32 16.34 -7.98 -10.45
N THR A 33 15.88 -6.76 -10.20
CA THR A 33 16.42 -5.90 -9.14
C THR A 33 15.29 -5.49 -8.20
N ILE A 34 15.45 -5.77 -6.92
CA ILE A 34 14.48 -5.39 -5.89
C ILE A 34 14.97 -4.12 -5.22
N GLY A 35 14.22 -3.03 -5.40
CA GLY A 35 14.48 -1.75 -4.74
C GLY A 35 13.88 -1.73 -3.33
N LEU A 36 14.74 -1.57 -2.31
CA LEU A 36 14.35 -1.33 -0.94
C LEU A 36 14.49 0.15 -0.62
N LEU A 37 13.35 0.80 -0.35
CA LEU A 37 13.30 2.19 0.09
C LEU A 37 13.73 2.31 1.56
N PRO A 38 14.28 3.47 1.99
CA PRO A 38 14.54 3.76 3.41
C PRO A 38 13.39 3.38 4.35
N LEU A 39 12.15 3.62 3.91
CA LEU A 39 10.94 3.27 4.65
C LEU A 39 10.85 1.78 5.06
N VAL A 40 11.34 0.86 4.21
CA VAL A 40 11.36 -0.58 4.49
C VAL A 40 12.24 -0.88 5.70
N PHE A 41 13.43 -0.27 5.75
CA PHE A 41 14.35 -0.42 6.88
C PHE A 41 13.74 0.14 8.17
N ALA A 42 13.07 1.31 8.09
CA ALA A 42 12.38 1.89 9.23
C ALA A 42 11.29 0.96 9.80
N ILE A 43 10.49 0.35 8.92
CA ILE A 43 9.46 -0.63 9.31
C ILE A 43 10.10 -1.86 9.95
N ILE A 44 11.12 -2.45 9.34
CA ILE A 44 11.76 -3.67 9.87
C ILE A 44 12.39 -3.39 11.25
N LEU A 45 13.14 -2.30 11.39
CA LEU A 45 13.76 -1.93 12.66
C LEU A 45 12.72 -1.69 13.75
N THR A 46 11.65 -0.94 13.46
CA THR A 46 10.60 -0.63 14.44
C THR A 46 9.73 -1.85 14.78
N MET A 47 9.54 -2.79 13.86
CA MET A 47 8.89 -4.07 14.13
C MET A 47 9.75 -4.94 15.05
N PHE A 48 11.05 -5.08 14.72
CA PHE A 48 12.00 -5.87 15.50
C PHE A 48 12.13 -5.33 16.93
N LEU A 49 12.36 -4.02 17.07
CA LEU A 49 12.46 -3.33 18.34
C LEU A 49 11.13 -3.26 19.10
N GLY A 50 10.01 -3.44 18.39
CA GLY A 50 8.67 -3.51 18.93
C GLY A 50 8.27 -4.88 19.49
N LEU A 51 9.11 -5.92 19.34
CA LEU A 51 8.85 -7.25 19.90
C LEU A 51 8.85 -7.20 21.43
N LYS A 52 8.00 -8.01 22.08
CA LYS A 52 7.83 -8.03 23.55
C LYS A 52 9.16 -8.22 24.30
N LEU A 53 10.10 -8.97 23.73
CA LEU A 53 11.43 -9.21 24.29
C LEU A 53 12.24 -7.91 24.51
N PHE A 54 12.14 -6.96 23.57
CA PHE A 54 12.90 -5.71 23.56
C PHE A 54 12.19 -4.55 24.27
N ARG A 55 10.91 -4.71 24.69
CA ARG A 55 10.12 -3.69 25.40
C ARG A 55 10.52 -3.55 26.89
N LYS A 56 11.80 -3.30 27.16
CA LYS A 56 12.36 -3.06 28.51
C LYS A 56 12.95 -1.65 28.62
N GLY A 57 13.05 -1.12 29.84
CA GLY A 57 13.66 0.19 30.09
C GLY A 57 13.04 1.33 29.27
N ILE A 58 13.86 2.05 28.50
CA ILE A 58 13.44 3.18 27.63
C ILE A 58 12.45 2.70 26.54
N MET A 59 12.64 1.50 25.99
CA MET A 59 11.76 0.94 24.96
C MET A 59 10.33 0.73 25.46
N LYS A 60 10.15 0.42 26.75
CA LYS A 60 8.81 0.35 27.36
C LYS A 60 8.11 1.70 27.37
N LYS A 61 8.87 2.81 27.52
CA LYS A 61 8.32 4.17 27.45
C LYS A 61 7.91 4.51 26.01
N ILE A 62 8.75 4.15 25.03
CA ILE A 62 8.51 4.36 23.59
C ILE A 62 7.24 3.61 23.15
N TYR A 63 7.17 2.30 23.37
CA TYR A 63 6.03 1.45 23.01
C TYR A 63 4.95 1.39 24.12
N SER A 64 4.77 2.49 24.85
CA SER A 64 3.68 2.58 25.84
C SER A 64 2.33 2.70 25.14
N GLU A 65 1.27 2.18 25.75
CA GLU A 65 -0.10 2.25 25.21
C GLU A 65 -0.50 3.67 24.79
N LYS A 66 -0.12 4.68 25.60
CA LYS A 66 -0.38 6.10 25.26
C LYS A 66 0.31 6.55 23.97
N ASN A 67 1.53 6.07 23.71
CA ASN A 67 2.28 6.42 22.51
C ASN A 67 1.77 5.65 21.29
N ILE A 68 1.40 4.38 21.45
CA ILE A 68 0.77 3.56 20.40
C ILE A 68 -0.56 4.20 20.00
N HIS A 69 -1.38 4.55 20.99
CA HIS A 69 -2.65 5.24 20.77
C HIS A 69 -2.45 6.56 20.04
N PHE A 70 -1.51 7.40 20.52
CA PHE A 70 -1.15 8.65 19.84
C PHE A 70 -0.74 8.41 18.38
N ALA A 71 0.17 7.47 18.12
CA ALA A 71 0.62 7.19 16.77
C ALA A 71 -0.54 6.73 15.86
N SER A 72 -1.44 5.88 16.35
CA SER A 72 -2.58 5.40 15.57
C SER A 72 -3.61 6.50 15.29
N THR A 73 -3.92 7.34 16.28
CA THR A 73 -4.92 8.41 16.17
C THR A 73 -4.45 9.53 15.24
N TYR A 74 -3.17 9.90 15.30
CA TYR A 74 -2.62 11.01 14.54
C TYR A 74 -1.91 10.60 13.24
N LEU A 75 -1.95 9.32 12.86
CA LEU A 75 -1.25 8.81 11.67
C LEU A 75 -1.60 9.60 10.40
N ILE A 76 -2.89 9.83 10.14
CA ILE A 76 -3.35 10.59 8.96
C ILE A 76 -2.80 12.01 9.00
N LEU A 77 -2.86 12.65 10.17
CA LEU A 77 -2.37 14.02 10.33
C LEU A 77 -0.87 14.11 10.06
N ILE A 78 -0.10 13.12 10.49
CA ILE A 78 1.34 12.99 10.21
C ILE A 78 1.59 12.75 8.71
N MET A 79 0.67 12.10 8.00
CA MET A 79 0.75 11.83 6.56
C MET A 79 0.27 12.98 5.67
N LEU A 80 -0.33 14.04 6.22
CA LEU A 80 -0.81 15.19 5.43
C LEU A 80 0.25 15.81 4.50
N PRO A 81 1.52 16.00 4.91
CA PRO A 81 2.54 16.50 3.99
C PRO A 81 2.78 15.60 2.78
N LEU A 82 2.69 14.28 2.96
CA LEU A 82 2.81 13.32 1.87
C LEU A 82 1.62 13.42 0.91
N MET A 83 0.39 13.52 1.46
CA MET A 83 -0.81 13.74 0.65
C MET A 83 -0.76 15.06 -0.13
N ALA A 84 -0.29 16.13 0.50
CA ALA A 84 -0.11 17.42 -0.14
C ALA A 84 0.91 17.34 -1.31
N ARG A 85 2.01 16.60 -1.11
CA ARG A 85 2.97 16.32 -2.17
C ARG A 85 2.33 15.56 -3.33
N TYR A 86 1.56 14.50 -3.07
CA TYR A 86 0.85 13.78 -4.14
C TYR A 86 -0.11 14.69 -4.90
N GLY A 87 -0.86 15.55 -4.21
CA GLY A 87 -1.69 16.55 -4.87
C GLY A 87 -0.88 17.50 -5.77
N ALA A 88 0.28 17.96 -5.30
CA ALA A 88 1.19 18.81 -6.07
C ALA A 88 1.81 18.10 -7.29
N ASP A 89 2.07 16.79 -7.18
CA ASP A 89 2.60 15.97 -8.27
C ASP A 89 1.51 15.67 -9.33
N VAL A 90 0.26 15.47 -8.90
CA VAL A 90 -0.90 15.19 -9.79
C VAL A 90 -1.37 16.45 -10.53
N ALA A 91 -1.44 17.60 -9.84
CA ALA A 91 -2.09 18.81 -10.36
C ALA A 91 -1.58 19.27 -11.75
N PRO A 92 -0.27 19.26 -12.05
CA PRO A 92 0.24 19.63 -13.38
C PRO A 92 -0.22 18.71 -14.50
N GLN A 93 -0.46 17.43 -14.19
CA GLN A 93 -0.79 16.39 -15.17
C GLN A 93 -2.30 16.17 -15.35
N ILE A 94 -3.15 16.94 -14.66
CA ILE A 94 -4.60 16.69 -14.61
C ILE A 94 -5.26 16.73 -16.00
N ARG A 95 -4.77 17.57 -16.93
CA ARG A 95 -5.30 17.64 -18.29
C ARG A 95 -5.01 16.37 -19.09
N ASP A 96 -3.78 15.89 -19.01
CA ASP A 96 -3.34 14.69 -19.71
C ASP A 96 -4.06 13.46 -19.14
N ILE A 97 -4.17 13.40 -17.81
CA ILE A 97 -4.98 12.43 -17.06
C ILE A 97 -6.41 12.38 -17.58
N LEU A 98 -7.08 13.52 -17.79
CA LEU A 98 -8.46 13.54 -18.27
C LEU A 98 -8.60 13.11 -19.74
N GLN A 99 -7.59 13.35 -20.58
CA GLN A 99 -7.59 12.96 -21.99
C GLN A 99 -7.43 11.45 -22.20
N VAL A 100 -6.54 10.82 -21.43
CA VAL A 100 -6.31 9.35 -21.50
C VAL A 100 -7.17 8.60 -20.45
N GLY A 101 -7.87 9.35 -19.60
CA GLY A 101 -8.50 8.87 -18.37
C GLY A 101 -9.57 7.81 -18.56
N TRP A 102 -10.21 7.71 -19.73
CA TRP A 102 -11.27 6.72 -19.93
C TRP A 102 -10.76 5.28 -19.84
N ILE A 103 -9.58 4.99 -20.42
CA ILE A 103 -8.94 3.67 -20.31
C ILE A 103 -8.57 3.38 -18.85
N PHE A 104 -8.05 4.39 -18.15
CA PHE A 104 -7.57 4.23 -16.78
C PHE A 104 -8.70 4.17 -15.75
N ILE A 105 -9.85 4.81 -15.99
CA ILE A 105 -11.06 4.63 -15.18
C ILE A 105 -11.52 3.17 -15.24
N ILE A 106 -11.46 2.55 -16.42
CA ILE A 106 -11.81 1.13 -16.56
C ILE A 106 -10.77 0.26 -15.83
N GLN A 107 -9.48 0.59 -15.94
CA GLN A 107 -8.42 -0.11 -15.20
C GLN A 107 -8.62 0.01 -13.67
N GLU A 108 -9.06 1.17 -13.17
CA GLU A 108 -9.36 1.38 -11.76
C GLU A 108 -10.49 0.48 -11.25
N LEU A 109 -11.43 0.06 -12.10
CA LEU A 109 -12.42 -0.95 -11.71
C LEU A 109 -11.76 -2.30 -11.40
N GLY A 110 -10.57 -2.57 -11.95
CA GLY A 110 -9.75 -3.72 -11.60
C GLY A 110 -9.38 -3.76 -10.12
N ASN A 111 -9.24 -2.60 -9.45
CA ASN A 111 -8.97 -2.54 -8.01
C ASN A 111 -10.12 -3.13 -7.17
N LEU A 112 -11.35 -3.17 -7.72
CA LEU A 112 -12.48 -3.87 -7.10
C LEU A 112 -12.25 -5.39 -7.02
N GLY A 113 -11.29 -5.95 -7.75
CA GLY A 113 -10.87 -7.35 -7.63
C GLY A 113 -10.45 -7.72 -6.21
N THR A 114 -9.89 -6.78 -5.44
CA THR A 114 -9.60 -6.97 -4.02
C THR A 114 -10.87 -7.28 -3.21
N VAL A 115 -11.99 -6.66 -3.55
CA VAL A 115 -13.29 -6.92 -2.92
C VAL A 115 -13.93 -8.19 -3.49
N PHE A 116 -13.94 -8.36 -4.82
CA PHE A 116 -14.63 -9.48 -5.44
C PHE A 116 -13.97 -10.83 -5.20
N ILE A 117 -12.63 -10.85 -5.16
CA ILE A 117 -11.81 -12.07 -5.02
C ILE A 117 -11.16 -12.11 -3.65
N GLY A 118 -10.52 -11.00 -3.24
CA GLY A 118 -9.78 -10.94 -1.98
C GLY A 118 -10.68 -11.14 -0.76
N LEU A 119 -11.88 -10.53 -0.73
CA LEU A 119 -12.79 -10.68 0.41
C LEU A 119 -13.25 -12.14 0.63
N PRO A 120 -13.79 -12.86 -0.38
CA PRO A 120 -14.10 -14.28 -0.23
C PRO A 120 -12.90 -15.11 0.27
N VAL A 121 -11.73 -14.91 -0.33
CA VAL A 121 -10.49 -15.63 0.05
C VAL A 121 -10.12 -15.34 1.51
N ALA A 122 -10.14 -14.08 1.93
CA ALA A 122 -9.85 -13.70 3.31
C ALA A 122 -10.81 -14.35 4.31
N LEU A 123 -12.11 -14.39 3.99
CA LEU A 123 -13.11 -15.04 4.84
C LEU A 123 -12.91 -16.56 4.95
N LEU A 124 -12.52 -17.21 3.85
CA LEU A 124 -12.17 -18.64 3.81
C LEU A 124 -10.93 -18.95 4.65
N LEU A 125 -9.97 -18.03 4.70
CA LEU A 125 -8.79 -18.11 5.58
C LEU A 125 -9.12 -17.83 7.06
N GLY A 126 -10.39 -17.62 7.40
CA GLY A 126 -10.85 -17.41 8.77
C GLY A 126 -10.80 -15.96 9.25
N LEU A 127 -10.40 -15.01 8.41
CA LEU A 127 -10.50 -13.59 8.74
C LEU A 127 -11.99 -13.21 8.87
N ARG A 128 -12.27 -12.19 9.69
CA ARG A 128 -13.63 -11.67 9.87
C ARG A 128 -13.63 -10.17 9.62
N ARG A 129 -13.71 -9.36 10.66
CA ARG A 129 -13.72 -7.90 10.52
C ARG A 129 -12.41 -7.38 9.94
N GLU A 130 -11.30 -8.06 10.21
CA GLU A 130 -9.98 -7.82 9.63
C GLU A 130 -10.00 -7.88 8.10
N ALA A 131 -10.84 -8.76 7.51
CA ALA A 131 -10.99 -8.85 6.07
C ALA A 131 -11.54 -7.56 5.46
N ILE A 132 -12.34 -6.78 6.20
CA ILE A 132 -12.87 -5.50 5.70
C ILE A 132 -11.71 -4.52 5.43
N GLY A 133 -10.77 -4.40 6.36
CA GLY A 133 -9.60 -3.54 6.15
C GLY A 133 -8.61 -4.13 5.14
N ALA A 134 -8.43 -5.45 5.15
CA ALA A 134 -7.43 -6.13 4.34
C ALA A 134 -7.81 -6.27 2.85
N THR A 135 -9.07 -6.06 2.49
CA THR A 135 -9.54 -6.31 1.11
C THR A 135 -10.28 -5.12 0.49
N LEU A 136 -10.08 -3.92 1.04
CA LEU A 136 -10.63 -2.68 0.47
C LEU A 136 -9.71 -2.09 -0.63
N GLY A 137 -8.48 -2.61 -0.74
CA GLY A 137 -7.46 -2.18 -1.69
C GLY A 137 -6.10 -2.74 -1.28
N ILE A 138 -5.00 -2.10 -1.69
CA ILE A 138 -3.63 -2.48 -1.31
C ILE A 138 -3.12 -1.68 -0.09
N GLY A 139 -4.06 -1.15 0.69
CA GLY A 139 -3.85 -0.48 1.97
C GLY A 139 -3.12 0.85 1.86
N ARG A 140 -3.24 1.58 0.75
CA ARG A 140 -2.62 2.91 0.58
C ARG A 140 -3.37 3.98 1.38
N GLU A 141 -2.95 5.23 1.20
CA GLU A 141 -3.33 6.37 2.02
C GLU A 141 -4.85 6.61 2.03
N GLY A 142 -5.53 6.40 0.89
CA GLY A 142 -6.98 6.50 0.79
C GLY A 142 -7.71 5.48 1.65
N GLU A 143 -7.27 4.21 1.62
CA GLU A 143 -7.81 3.12 2.42
C GLU A 143 -7.54 3.33 3.91
N LEU A 144 -6.32 3.75 4.26
CA LEU A 144 -5.96 4.07 5.64
C LEU A 144 -6.83 5.20 6.18
N ALA A 145 -7.02 6.27 5.41
CA ALA A 145 -7.86 7.40 5.77
C ALA A 145 -9.32 6.96 6.00
N TYR A 146 -9.87 6.22 5.05
CA TYR A 146 -11.26 5.74 5.12
C TYR A 146 -11.49 4.81 6.32
N ILE A 147 -10.63 3.82 6.53
CA ILE A 147 -10.78 2.86 7.63
C ILE A 147 -10.57 3.53 8.98
N SER A 148 -9.58 4.43 9.09
CA SER A 148 -9.34 5.16 10.34
C SER A 148 -10.54 6.04 10.70
N GLU A 149 -11.11 6.78 9.75
CA GLU A 149 -12.27 7.64 10.00
C GLU A 149 -13.52 6.82 10.37
N LYS A 150 -13.75 5.69 9.69
CA LYS A 150 -14.95 4.88 9.89
C LYS A 150 -14.87 3.92 11.09
N TYR A 151 -13.69 3.39 11.39
CA TYR A 151 -13.50 2.31 12.37
C TYR A 151 -12.38 2.54 13.39
N THR A 152 -11.49 3.52 13.20
CA THR A 152 -10.19 3.67 13.89
C THR A 152 -9.13 2.63 13.50
N LEU A 153 -7.84 3.00 13.57
CA LEU A 153 -6.73 2.09 13.26
C LEU A 153 -6.50 1.00 14.31
N GLU A 154 -7.04 1.13 15.52
CA GLU A 154 -6.92 0.11 16.57
C GLU A 154 -7.95 -1.02 16.45
N SER A 155 -9.01 -0.80 15.67
CA SER A 155 -10.06 -1.78 15.38
C SER A 155 -9.54 -2.99 14.60
N LYS A 156 -10.39 -4.02 14.45
CA LYS A 156 -10.05 -5.20 13.64
C LYS A 156 -9.80 -4.84 12.18
N GLU A 157 -10.63 -3.95 11.64
CA GLU A 157 -10.53 -3.36 10.32
C GLU A 157 -9.25 -2.55 10.17
N GLY A 158 -8.97 -1.69 11.16
CA GLY A 158 -7.74 -0.91 11.24
C GLY A 158 -6.49 -1.78 11.18
N ARG A 159 -6.47 -2.87 11.95
CA ARG A 159 -5.39 -3.87 11.91
C ARG A 159 -5.30 -4.55 10.55
N GLY A 160 -6.43 -4.84 9.92
CA GLY A 160 -6.48 -5.41 8.57
C GLY A 160 -5.79 -4.52 7.53
N VAL A 161 -6.17 -3.25 7.45
CA VAL A 161 -5.58 -2.30 6.48
C VAL A 161 -4.11 -2.03 6.78
N LEU A 162 -3.72 -1.89 8.05
CA LEU A 162 -2.33 -1.71 8.45
C LEU A 162 -1.47 -2.93 8.09
N SER A 163 -2.02 -4.13 8.24
CA SER A 163 -1.30 -5.36 7.88
C SER A 163 -0.99 -5.40 6.39
N ILE A 164 -1.96 -5.04 5.55
CA ILE A 164 -1.75 -4.96 4.09
C ILE A 164 -0.79 -3.83 3.72
N TYR A 165 -0.87 -2.66 4.37
CA TYR A 165 0.09 -1.58 4.14
C TYR A 165 1.52 -2.05 4.41
N ILE A 166 1.76 -2.69 5.55
CA ILE A 166 3.07 -3.19 5.97
C ILE A 166 3.53 -4.33 5.04
N ILE A 167 2.73 -5.37 4.88
CA ILE A 167 3.07 -6.53 4.04
C ILE A 167 3.32 -6.10 2.60
N GLY A 168 2.45 -5.24 2.05
CA GLY A 168 2.64 -4.68 0.71
C GLY A 168 3.93 -3.88 0.59
N THR A 169 4.27 -3.06 1.58
CA THR A 169 5.52 -2.29 1.57
C THR A 169 6.75 -3.19 1.64
N LEU A 170 6.70 -4.28 2.41
CA LEU A 170 7.83 -5.21 2.58
C LEU A 170 7.99 -6.17 1.40
N PHE A 171 6.89 -6.72 0.88
CA PHE A 171 6.91 -7.84 -0.05
C PHE A 171 6.31 -7.53 -1.42
N GLY A 172 5.58 -6.42 -1.56
CA GLY A 172 4.86 -6.08 -2.79
C GLY A 172 5.79 -5.95 -3.99
N ALA A 173 6.91 -5.22 -3.84
CA ALA A 173 7.89 -5.09 -4.93
C ALA A 173 8.43 -6.46 -5.40
N ILE A 174 8.71 -7.36 -4.45
CA ILE A 174 9.16 -8.74 -4.74
C ILE A 174 8.07 -9.48 -5.51
N PHE A 175 6.83 -9.45 -5.01
CA PHE A 175 5.70 -10.11 -5.65
C PHE A 175 5.51 -9.62 -7.09
N PHE A 176 5.45 -8.31 -7.30
CA PHE A 176 5.20 -7.72 -8.61
C PHE A 176 6.36 -7.90 -9.60
N SER A 177 7.61 -7.96 -9.12
CA SER A 177 8.77 -8.30 -9.98
C SER A 177 8.70 -9.71 -10.58
N VAL A 178 8.01 -10.62 -9.91
CA VAL A 178 7.85 -12.01 -10.38
C VAL A 178 6.53 -12.19 -11.12
N PHE A 179 5.46 -11.59 -10.60
CA PHE A 179 4.12 -11.81 -11.11
C PHE A 179 3.87 -11.16 -12.47
N ALA A 180 4.39 -9.95 -12.73
CA ALA A 180 4.17 -9.27 -14.00
C ALA A 180 4.78 -10.04 -15.19
N PRO A 181 6.03 -10.55 -15.14
CA PRO A 181 6.58 -11.42 -16.19
C PRO A 181 5.79 -12.73 -16.39
N ILE A 182 5.28 -13.36 -15.32
CA ILE A 182 4.45 -14.57 -15.44
C ILE A 182 3.19 -14.27 -16.26
N LEU A 183 2.53 -13.14 -16.00
CA LEU A 183 1.35 -12.74 -16.76
C LEU A 183 1.68 -12.44 -18.23
N LEU A 184 2.87 -11.89 -18.50
CA LEU A 184 3.37 -11.70 -19.86
C LEU A 184 3.56 -13.04 -20.57
N ASP A 185 4.18 -14.02 -19.91
CA ASP A 185 4.41 -15.36 -20.45
C ASP A 185 3.09 -16.14 -20.66
N LEU A 186 2.03 -15.81 -19.91
CA LEU A 186 0.66 -16.30 -20.14
C LEU A 186 -0.05 -15.64 -21.34
N GLY A 187 0.62 -14.74 -22.05
CA GLY A 187 0.13 -14.10 -23.27
C GLY A 187 -0.64 -12.81 -23.04
N ILE A 188 -0.62 -12.23 -21.83
CA ILE A 188 -1.23 -10.92 -21.60
C ILE A 188 -0.37 -9.84 -22.27
N ARG A 189 -1.03 -8.93 -22.99
CA ARG A 189 -0.39 -7.83 -23.70
C ARG A 189 0.46 -6.95 -22.79
N ILE A 190 1.66 -6.63 -23.25
CA ILE A 190 2.64 -5.83 -22.52
C ILE A 190 2.11 -4.45 -22.13
N GLU A 191 1.30 -3.81 -22.99
CA GLU A 191 0.72 -2.50 -22.70
C GLU A 191 -0.27 -2.57 -21.54
N ALA A 192 -1.06 -3.65 -21.47
CA ALA A 192 -1.99 -3.88 -20.37
C ALA A 192 -1.25 -4.13 -19.05
N LEU A 193 -0.16 -4.89 -19.08
CA LEU A 193 0.69 -5.13 -17.91
C LEU A 193 1.45 -3.89 -17.46
N ALA A 194 1.89 -3.06 -18.42
CA ALA A 194 2.50 -1.78 -18.12
C ALA A 194 1.51 -0.85 -17.39
N MET A 195 0.27 -0.74 -17.88
CA MET A 195 -0.77 -0.02 -17.14
C MET A 195 -1.04 -0.64 -15.77
N ALA A 196 -1.22 -1.97 -15.70
CA ALA A 196 -1.49 -2.67 -14.43
C ALA A 196 -0.35 -2.56 -13.40
N SER A 197 0.87 -2.18 -13.82
CA SER A 197 2.01 -1.96 -12.92
C SER A 197 1.82 -0.76 -12.00
N GLY A 198 1.05 0.25 -12.40
CA GLY A 198 0.78 1.43 -11.58
C GLY A 198 -0.31 1.15 -10.54
N VAL A 199 0.03 0.41 -9.48
CA VAL A 199 -0.91 -0.08 -8.46
C VAL A 199 -1.17 0.90 -7.31
N GLY A 200 -0.65 2.13 -7.36
CA GLY A 200 -0.71 3.07 -6.26
C GLY A 200 0.49 2.99 -5.31
N SER A 201 1.53 2.23 -5.64
CA SER A 201 2.81 2.20 -4.93
C SER A 201 3.99 2.36 -5.89
N GLY A 202 4.78 3.43 -5.71
CA GLY A 202 5.92 3.71 -6.57
C GLY A 202 6.98 2.60 -6.58
N SER A 203 7.26 1.96 -5.44
CA SER A 203 8.21 0.83 -5.39
C SER A 203 7.70 -0.42 -6.11
N MET A 204 6.40 -0.73 -5.96
CA MET A 204 5.79 -1.86 -6.67
C MET A 204 5.72 -1.60 -8.17
N MET A 205 5.36 -0.37 -8.57
CA MET A 205 5.33 0.08 -9.95
C MET A 205 6.70 -0.06 -10.60
N SER A 206 7.75 0.52 -9.99
CA SER A 206 9.11 0.45 -10.53
C SER A 206 9.60 -0.98 -10.64
N ALA A 207 9.28 -1.85 -9.67
CA ALA A 207 9.64 -3.25 -9.73
C ALA A 207 8.95 -3.96 -10.90
N ALA A 208 7.63 -3.85 -11.02
CA ALA A 208 6.86 -4.45 -12.10
C ALA A 208 7.34 -3.95 -13.47
N SER A 209 7.39 -2.64 -13.67
CA SER A 209 7.74 -2.04 -14.96
C SER A 209 9.18 -2.35 -15.37
N ALA A 210 10.16 -2.32 -14.46
CA ALA A 210 11.54 -2.68 -14.78
C ALA A 210 11.66 -4.13 -15.25
N THR A 211 10.91 -5.06 -14.64
CA THR A 211 10.92 -6.46 -15.09
C THR A 211 10.29 -6.64 -16.46
N LEU A 212 9.23 -5.89 -16.78
CA LEU A 212 8.63 -5.89 -18.11
C LEU A 212 9.56 -5.29 -19.16
N VAL A 213 10.26 -4.19 -18.84
CA VAL A 213 11.29 -3.59 -19.71
C VAL A 213 12.41 -4.58 -19.99
N ALA A 214 12.88 -5.31 -18.98
CA ALA A 214 13.92 -6.33 -19.17
C ALA A 214 13.46 -7.47 -20.11
N ARG A 215 12.16 -7.76 -20.18
CA ARG A 215 11.59 -8.78 -21.07
C ARG A 215 11.36 -8.26 -22.48
N ILE A 216 10.96 -7.01 -22.64
CA ILE A 216 10.70 -6.36 -23.94
C ILE A 216 11.36 -4.97 -23.96
N PRO A 217 12.70 -4.90 -24.15
CA PRO A 217 13.43 -3.63 -24.08
C PRO A 217 13.00 -2.63 -25.16
N GLU A 218 12.54 -3.11 -26.32
CA GLU A 218 12.08 -2.28 -27.42
C GLU A 218 10.87 -1.40 -27.06
N MET A 219 10.11 -1.77 -26.02
CA MET A 219 8.93 -1.03 -25.55
C MET A 219 9.18 -0.26 -24.24
N GLU A 220 10.45 -0.04 -23.87
CA GLU A 220 10.82 0.61 -22.61
C GLU A 220 10.06 1.92 -22.35
N SER A 221 10.08 2.84 -23.32
CA SER A 221 9.44 4.14 -23.21
C SER A 221 7.93 4.02 -22.98
N THR A 222 7.26 3.11 -23.69
CA THR A 222 5.83 2.83 -23.53
C THR A 222 5.53 2.22 -22.17
N ILE A 223 6.32 1.25 -21.73
CA ILE A 223 6.11 0.55 -20.45
C ILE A 223 6.22 1.54 -19.29
N LEU A 224 7.29 2.34 -19.25
CA LEU A 224 7.53 3.31 -18.19
C LEU A 224 6.49 4.43 -18.20
N ALA A 225 6.09 4.91 -19.39
CA ALA A 225 5.06 5.93 -19.52
C ALA A 225 3.70 5.43 -19.03
N TYR A 226 3.28 4.23 -19.43
CA TYR A 226 1.98 3.67 -19.04
C TYR A 226 1.94 3.33 -17.54
N ALA A 227 3.02 2.77 -17.00
CA ALA A 227 3.11 2.48 -15.57
C ALA A 227 3.05 3.77 -14.73
N SER A 228 3.80 4.79 -15.13
CA SER A 228 3.83 6.09 -14.42
C SER A 228 2.50 6.82 -14.50
N ALA A 229 1.87 6.84 -15.68
CA ALA A 229 0.55 7.42 -15.87
C ALA A 229 -0.51 6.71 -15.02
N SER A 230 -0.51 5.36 -15.03
CA SER A 230 -1.43 4.59 -14.19
C SER A 230 -1.19 4.85 -12.71
N GLN A 231 0.05 4.89 -12.25
CA GLN A 231 0.39 5.15 -10.86
C GLN A 231 -0.13 6.52 -10.40
N LEU A 232 0.02 7.54 -11.24
CA LEU A 232 -0.51 8.88 -10.95
C LEU A 232 -2.04 8.89 -10.88
N LEU A 233 -2.68 8.19 -11.81
CA LEU A 233 -4.13 8.05 -11.88
C LEU A 233 -4.69 7.29 -10.69
N THR A 234 -4.09 6.16 -10.32
CA THR A 234 -4.48 5.38 -9.14
C THR A 234 -4.30 6.18 -7.85
N SER A 235 -3.21 6.94 -7.71
CA SER A 235 -3.01 7.82 -6.55
C SER A 235 -4.10 8.90 -6.44
N PHE A 236 -4.69 9.33 -7.56
CA PHE A 236 -5.74 10.34 -7.58
C PHE A 236 -7.15 9.73 -7.52
N LEU A 237 -7.53 8.93 -8.52
CA LEU A 237 -8.84 8.33 -8.70
C LEU A 237 -9.10 7.14 -7.77
N GLY A 238 -8.07 6.40 -7.37
CA GLY A 238 -8.22 5.17 -6.60
C GLY A 238 -8.96 5.38 -5.29
N THR A 239 -8.73 6.51 -4.61
CA THR A 239 -9.48 6.87 -3.39
C THR A 239 -10.98 7.07 -3.69
N PHE A 240 -11.33 7.72 -4.80
CA PHE A 240 -12.73 7.93 -5.17
C PHE A 240 -13.41 6.62 -5.57
N THR A 241 -12.75 5.80 -6.40
CA THR A 241 -13.21 4.44 -6.75
C THR A 241 -13.43 3.60 -5.49
N MET A 242 -12.52 3.69 -4.52
CA MET A 242 -12.64 2.99 -3.25
C MET A 242 -13.84 3.47 -2.43
N VAL A 243 -14.01 4.78 -2.21
CA VAL A 243 -15.11 5.33 -1.41
C VAL A 243 -16.46 5.03 -2.04
N PHE A 244 -16.61 5.28 -3.34
CA PHE A 244 -17.91 5.24 -4.02
C PHE A 244 -18.29 3.86 -4.56
N LEU A 245 -17.32 2.98 -4.84
CA LEU A 245 -17.59 1.65 -5.39
C LEU A 245 -17.12 0.53 -4.47
N ALA A 246 -15.83 0.48 -4.12
CA ALA A 246 -15.27 -0.66 -3.37
C ALA A 246 -15.92 -0.82 -2.00
N ALA A 247 -16.00 0.25 -1.21
CA ALA A 247 -16.55 0.23 0.14
C ALA A 247 -18.03 -0.20 0.21
N PRO A 248 -18.97 0.35 -0.59
CA PRO A 248 -20.37 -0.11 -0.56
C PRO A 248 -20.52 -1.55 -1.06
N ILE A 249 -19.81 -1.93 -2.13
CA ILE A 249 -19.82 -3.30 -2.65
C ILE A 249 -19.30 -4.28 -1.59
N GLN A 250 -18.19 -3.94 -0.93
CA GLN A 250 -17.60 -4.76 0.12
C GLN A 250 -18.54 -4.94 1.31
N ALA A 251 -19.20 -3.87 1.75
CA ALA A 251 -20.17 -3.95 2.85
C ALA A 251 -21.33 -4.89 2.51
N PHE A 252 -21.83 -4.82 1.27
CA PHE A 252 -22.87 -5.72 0.77
C PHE A 252 -22.38 -7.18 0.70
N MET A 253 -21.22 -7.42 0.07
CA MET A 253 -20.65 -8.75 -0.08
C MET A 253 -20.31 -9.39 1.26
N TYR A 254 -19.67 -8.66 2.16
CA TYR A 254 -19.34 -9.13 3.51
C TYR A 254 -20.58 -9.60 4.25
N LYS A 255 -21.65 -8.79 4.24
CA LYS A 255 -22.91 -9.14 4.91
C LYS A 255 -23.55 -10.39 4.30
N LYS A 256 -23.46 -10.57 2.98
CA LYS A 256 -24.01 -11.74 2.29
C LYS A 256 -23.22 -13.01 2.61
N LEU A 257 -21.89 -12.95 2.55
CA LEU A 257 -21.00 -14.08 2.77
C LEU A 257 -21.01 -14.54 4.23
N VAL A 258 -20.90 -13.62 5.19
CA VAL A 258 -20.86 -13.95 6.63
C VAL A 258 -22.24 -14.36 7.17
N ARG A 259 -23.35 -13.94 6.54
CA ARG A 259 -24.68 -14.49 6.88
C ARG A 259 -24.80 -15.98 6.57
N GLY A 260 -24.02 -16.49 5.62
CA GLY A 260 -23.95 -17.92 5.30
C GLY A 260 -23.28 -18.77 6.38
N ASP A 261 -22.44 -18.17 7.23
CA ASP A 261 -21.69 -18.84 8.31
C ASP A 261 -22.52 -19.10 9.58
N LYS A 262 -23.80 -18.70 9.62
CA LYS A 262 -24.73 -18.99 10.73
C LYS A 262 -25.42 -20.35 10.58
N LYS A 263 -24.68 -21.40 10.24
CA LYS A 263 -25.16 -22.78 10.32
C LYS A 263 -24.39 -23.54 11.38
#